data_AF-A0A5S5BQZ5-F1
#
_entry.id   AF-A0A5S5BQZ5-F1
#
_cell.length_a   1.000
_cell.length_b   1.000
_cell.length_c   1.000
_cell.angle_alpha   90.00
_cell.angle_beta   90.00
_cell.angle_gamma   90.00
#
_symmetry.space_group_name_H-M   'P 1'
#
loop_
_entity.id
_entity.type
_entity.pdbx_description
1 polymer ?
#
loop_
_entity_poly.entity_id
_entity_poly.type
_entity_poly.pdbx_seq_one_letter_code
_entity_poly.pdbx_strand_id
1 'polypeptide(L)'
;MQRWRETLEERWNEWRQVEDALSRALEGRRVLRVAGPRTPRLLPPATKTIRSGQLTGLSGTYEAGLACFCMSELKAEERNAFLEAWHARLGQGAMVVIADRRGEGCSSAFELHQLFAEAGTALDVQVGRTFWWVRYEIGARAHEALG
;
A
#
# COMPACT_ATOMS: atom_id res chain seq x y z
N MET A 1 -22.62 25.68 -0.66
CA MET A 1 -21.63 25.36 -1.72
C MET A 1 -20.17 25.53 -1.27
N GLN A 2 -19.85 26.40 -0.31
CA GLN A 2 -18.47 26.55 0.20
C GLN A 2 -17.96 25.30 0.94
N ARG A 3 -18.76 24.78 1.89
CA ARG A 3 -18.39 23.63 2.72
C ARG A 3 -18.04 22.34 1.95
N TRP A 4 -18.64 22.11 0.78
CA TRP A 4 -18.29 20.94 -0.05
C TRP A 4 -16.98 21.13 -0.80
N ARG A 5 -16.65 22.37 -1.19
CA ARG A 5 -15.38 22.71 -1.84
C ARG A 5 -14.24 22.62 -0.84
N GLU A 6 -14.42 23.18 0.35
CA GLU A 6 -13.46 23.08 1.46
C GLU A 6 -13.14 21.62 1.79
N THR A 7 -14.15 20.75 1.87
CA THR A 7 -13.93 19.32 2.13
C THR A 7 -13.25 18.57 0.98
N LEU A 8 -13.38 19.02 -0.27
CA LEU A 8 -12.63 18.43 -1.38
C LEU A 8 -11.19 18.92 -1.42
N GLU A 9 -10.96 20.19 -1.10
CA GLU A 9 -9.64 20.80 -1.06
C GLU A 9 -8.80 20.21 0.07
N GLU A 10 -9.39 20.03 1.25
CA GLU A 10 -8.80 19.29 2.38
C GLU A 10 -8.40 17.86 1.99
N ARG A 11 -9.30 17.12 1.35
CA ARG A 11 -9.03 15.76 0.86
C ARG A 11 -7.90 15.74 -0.18
N TRP A 12 -7.89 16.71 -1.08
CA TRP A 12 -6.87 16.80 -2.10
C TRP A 12 -5.50 17.11 -1.50
N ASN A 13 -5.44 18.01 -0.51
CA ASN A 13 -4.20 18.33 0.21
C ASN A 13 -3.70 17.15 1.05
N GLU A 14 -4.61 16.45 1.74
CA GLU A 14 -4.30 15.20 2.45
C GLU A 14 -3.70 14.17 1.50
N TRP A 15 -4.30 13.97 0.32
CA TRP A 15 -3.79 13.04 -0.67
C TRP A 15 -2.41 13.45 -1.22
N ARG A 16 -2.16 14.75 -1.49
CA ARG A 16 -0.82 15.20 -1.92
C ARG A 16 0.26 14.88 -0.91
N GLN A 17 -0.01 15.06 0.38
CA GLN A 17 0.94 14.73 1.44
C GLN A 17 1.25 13.23 1.45
N VAL A 18 0.23 12.39 1.21
CA VAL A 18 0.42 10.96 1.01
C VAL A 18 1.29 10.71 -0.22
N GLU A 19 0.97 11.27 -1.39
CA GLU A 19 1.75 11.08 -2.62
C GLU A 19 3.23 11.45 -2.45
N ASP A 20 3.53 12.56 -1.77
CA ASP A 20 4.90 12.99 -1.48
C ASP A 20 5.63 11.97 -0.59
N ALA A 21 4.97 11.48 0.46
CA ALA A 21 5.53 10.46 1.36
C ALA A 21 5.78 9.14 0.62
N LEU A 22 4.82 8.69 -0.20
CA LEU A 22 4.94 7.50 -1.03
C LEU A 22 6.11 7.62 -2.02
N SER A 23 6.22 8.77 -2.69
CA SER A 23 7.26 9.01 -3.70
C SER A 23 8.66 8.97 -3.09
N ARG A 24 8.85 9.58 -1.90
CA ARG A 24 10.13 9.52 -1.17
C ARG A 24 10.46 8.11 -0.71
N ALA A 25 9.48 7.33 -0.26
CA ALA A 25 9.71 5.95 0.18
C ALA A 25 10.14 5.01 -0.97
N LEU A 26 9.74 5.33 -2.20
CA LEU A 26 9.94 4.49 -3.39
C LEU A 26 11.08 4.96 -4.30
N GLU A 27 11.72 6.08 -3.98
CA GLU A 27 12.74 6.70 -4.82
C GLU A 27 13.91 5.74 -5.13
N GLY A 28 14.26 5.64 -6.42
CA GLY A 28 15.37 4.81 -6.91
C GLY A 28 15.13 3.29 -6.91
N ARG A 29 13.94 2.81 -6.53
CA ARG A 29 13.64 1.37 -6.39
C ARG A 29 12.91 0.79 -7.59
N ARG A 30 13.09 -0.51 -7.84
CA ARG A 30 12.22 -1.30 -8.73
C ARG A 30 10.91 -1.62 -8.03
N VAL A 31 9.84 -0.95 -8.45
CA VAL A 31 8.52 -1.00 -7.78
C VAL A 31 7.57 -1.97 -8.48
N LEU A 32 7.02 -2.93 -7.73
CA LEU A 32 5.82 -3.66 -8.13
C LEU A 32 4.59 -2.91 -7.64
N ARG A 33 3.82 -2.39 -8.58
CA ARG A 33 2.59 -1.65 -8.29
C ARG A 33 1.37 -2.49 -8.58
N VAL A 34 0.49 -2.61 -7.58
CA VAL A 34 -0.89 -3.08 -7.79
C VAL A 34 -1.80 -1.86 -7.87
N ALA A 35 -2.47 -1.68 -9.01
CA ALA A 35 -3.39 -0.57 -9.21
C ALA A 35 -4.84 -1.01 -8.99
N GLY A 36 -5.53 -0.35 -8.06
CA GLY A 36 -6.99 -0.34 -7.99
C GLY A 36 -7.65 0.58 -9.04
N PRO A 37 -8.98 0.51 -9.20
CA PRO A 37 -9.72 1.21 -10.25
C PRO A 37 -9.66 2.74 -10.18
N ARG A 38 -9.28 3.32 -9.03
CA ARG A 38 -9.22 4.77 -8.80
C ARG A 38 -7.82 5.27 -8.46
N THR A 39 -6.79 4.52 -8.85
CA THR A 39 -5.43 4.81 -8.41
C THR A 39 -4.84 6.04 -9.11
N PRO A 40 -4.34 7.04 -8.36
CA PRO A 40 -3.65 8.20 -8.91
C PRO A 40 -2.37 7.79 -9.64
N ARG A 41 -1.93 8.59 -10.62
CA ARG A 41 -0.71 8.31 -11.38
C ARG A 41 0.53 8.66 -10.56
N LEU A 42 0.88 7.80 -9.61
CA LEU A 42 2.22 7.78 -9.03
C LEU A 42 3.21 7.28 -10.08
N LEU A 43 4.26 8.05 -10.38
CA LEU A 43 5.25 7.73 -11.40
C LEU A 43 6.66 7.51 -10.81
N PRO A 44 6.89 6.49 -9.96
CA PRO A 44 8.26 6.06 -9.72
C PRO A 44 8.88 5.56 -11.04
N PRO A 45 10.14 5.91 -11.35
CA PRO A 45 10.73 5.71 -12.67
C PRO A 45 10.86 4.23 -13.10
N ALA A 46 10.88 3.27 -12.16
CA ALA A 46 10.99 1.82 -12.44
C ALA A 46 9.77 1.03 -11.94
N THR A 47 8.57 1.40 -12.37
CA THR A 47 7.31 0.79 -11.91
C THR A 47 6.73 -0.23 -12.88
N LYS A 48 6.52 -1.47 -12.43
CA LYS A 48 5.65 -2.43 -13.12
C LYS A 48 4.24 -2.37 -12.51
N THR A 49 3.26 -1.95 -13.30
CA THR A 49 1.87 -1.87 -12.84
C THR A 49 1.07 -3.10 -13.27
N ILE A 50 0.35 -3.71 -12.33
CA ILE A 50 -0.55 -4.85 -12.56
C ILE A 50 -1.88 -4.68 -11.81
N ARG A 51 -2.86 -5.52 -12.16
CA ARG A 51 -4.07 -5.77 -11.35
C ARG A 51 -3.83 -6.91 -10.37
N SER A 52 -4.59 -6.97 -9.27
CA SER A 52 -4.47 -8.03 -8.25
C SER A 52 -4.53 -9.45 -8.84
N GLY A 53 -5.45 -9.72 -9.77
CA GLY A 53 -5.58 -11.01 -10.45
C GLY A 53 -4.39 -11.45 -11.32
N GLN A 54 -3.39 -10.59 -11.51
CA GLN A 54 -2.18 -10.90 -12.29
C GLN A 54 -0.98 -11.30 -11.41
N LEU A 55 -1.13 -11.29 -10.08
CA LEU A 55 -0.04 -11.58 -9.13
C LEU A 55 0.54 -12.99 -9.28
N THR A 56 -0.27 -13.99 -9.61
CA THR A 56 0.14 -15.41 -9.70
C THR A 56 1.05 -15.71 -10.89
N GLY A 57 1.01 -14.90 -11.95
CA GLY A 57 1.80 -15.09 -13.18
C GLY A 57 3.07 -14.23 -13.28
N LEU A 58 3.40 -13.43 -12.26
CA LEU A 58 4.55 -12.53 -12.31
C LEU A 58 5.85 -13.24 -11.96
N SER A 59 6.87 -13.09 -12.81
CA SER A 59 8.25 -13.46 -12.48
C SER A 59 9.07 -12.24 -12.01
N GLY A 60 10.12 -12.54 -11.24
CA GLY A 60 11.10 -11.57 -10.74
C GLY A 60 10.82 -11.09 -9.31
N THR A 61 11.86 -10.52 -8.71
CA THR A 61 11.85 -9.93 -7.37
C THR A 61 11.92 -8.41 -7.48
N TYR A 62 11.12 -7.71 -6.68
CA TYR A 62 11.05 -6.25 -6.65
C TYR A 62 11.55 -5.71 -5.30
N GLU A 63 12.13 -4.51 -5.32
CA GLU A 63 12.73 -3.85 -4.15
C GLU A 63 11.72 -3.02 -3.35
N ALA A 64 10.54 -2.82 -3.93
CA ALA A 64 9.42 -2.18 -3.29
C ALA A 64 8.07 -2.62 -3.85
N GLY A 65 7.05 -2.56 -2.99
CA GLY A 65 5.65 -2.72 -3.34
C GLY A 65 4.89 -1.41 -3.15
N LEU A 66 4.11 -1.00 -4.16
CA LEU A 66 3.10 0.04 -4.03
C LEU A 66 1.68 -0.50 -4.26
N ALA A 67 0.78 -0.36 -3.29
CA ALA A 67 -0.65 -0.62 -3.47
C ALA A 67 -1.47 0.60 -3.06
N CYS A 68 -2.33 1.08 -3.95
CA CYS A 68 -3.16 2.25 -3.66
C CYS A 68 -4.62 1.99 -4.08
N PHE A 69 -5.55 2.27 -3.18
CA PHE A 69 -6.98 2.03 -3.40
C PHE A 69 -7.29 0.57 -3.78
N CYS A 70 -6.69 -0.36 -3.04
CA CYS A 70 -6.81 -1.80 -3.28
C CYS A 70 -7.50 -2.51 -2.11
N MET A 71 -7.24 -2.10 -0.87
CA MET A 71 -7.63 -2.78 0.35
C MET A 71 -9.07 -2.46 0.75
N SER A 72 -9.55 -1.23 0.50
CA SER A 72 -10.89 -0.81 0.91
C SER A 72 -12.02 -1.56 0.20
N GLU A 73 -11.72 -2.20 -0.94
CA GLU A 73 -12.67 -2.97 -1.74
C GLU A 73 -12.65 -4.48 -1.38
N LEU A 74 -11.72 -4.90 -0.53
CA LEU A 74 -11.52 -6.31 -0.16
C LEU A 74 -12.13 -6.60 1.22
N LYS A 75 -12.71 -7.78 1.36
CA LYS A 75 -13.06 -8.38 2.67
C LYS A 75 -11.81 -8.77 3.44
N ALA A 76 -11.94 -9.06 4.73
CA ALA A 76 -10.81 -9.38 5.60
C ALA A 76 -9.98 -10.57 5.06
N GLU A 77 -10.63 -11.65 4.63
CA GLU A 77 -9.97 -12.84 4.10
C GLU A 77 -9.24 -12.54 2.77
N GLU A 78 -9.86 -11.70 1.93
CA GLU A 78 -9.29 -11.28 0.64
C GLU A 78 -8.09 -10.36 0.81
N ARG A 79 -8.04 -9.53 1.88
CA ARG A 79 -6.87 -8.69 2.21
C ARG A 79 -5.67 -9.54 2.56
N ASN A 80 -5.85 -10.55 3.41
CA ASN A 80 -4.75 -11.43 3.81
C ASN A 80 -4.20 -12.19 2.61
N ALA A 81 -5.08 -12.80 1.81
CA ALA A 81 -4.67 -13.50 0.58
C ALA A 81 -3.98 -12.56 -0.43
N PHE A 82 -4.46 -11.32 -0.55
CA PHE A 82 -3.81 -10.29 -1.38
C PHE A 82 -2.40 -9.95 -0.88
N LEU A 83 -2.25 -9.68 0.42
CA LEU A 83 -0.95 -9.34 1.02
C LEU A 83 0.04 -10.47 0.87
N GLU A 84 -0.38 -11.72 1.13
CA GLU A 84 0.45 -12.91 0.97
C GLU A 84 0.95 -13.06 -0.48
N ALA A 85 0.03 -13.08 -1.45
CA ALA A 85 0.38 -13.23 -2.86
C ALA A 85 1.24 -12.08 -3.39
N TRP A 86 1.09 -10.88 -2.82
CA TRP A 86 1.86 -9.72 -3.20
C TRP A 86 3.26 -9.71 -2.58
N HIS A 87 3.38 -10.02 -1.29
CA HIS A 87 4.67 -10.11 -0.58
C HIS A 87 5.56 -11.20 -1.15
N ALA A 88 5.00 -12.30 -1.66
CA ALA A 88 5.75 -13.36 -2.33
C ALA A 88 6.55 -12.88 -3.57
N ARG A 89 6.26 -11.69 -4.08
CA ARG A 89 6.97 -11.09 -5.24
C ARG A 89 8.01 -10.06 -4.82
N LEU A 90 8.05 -9.71 -3.55
CA LEU A 90 8.90 -8.67 -3.02
C LEU A 90 10.11 -9.33 -2.34
N GLY A 91 11.29 -8.73 -2.54
CA GLY A 91 12.51 -9.26 -1.93
C GLY A 91 12.52 -9.09 -0.41
N GLN A 92 13.36 -9.85 0.28
CA GLN A 92 13.66 -9.59 1.68
C GLN A 92 14.13 -8.13 1.86
N GLY A 93 13.58 -7.43 2.87
CA GLY A 93 13.87 -6.01 3.10
C GLY A 93 13.27 -5.06 2.05
N ALA A 94 12.40 -5.54 1.15
CA ALA A 94 11.68 -4.69 0.22
C ALA A 94 10.79 -3.70 0.98
N MET A 95 10.71 -2.48 0.46
CA MET A 95 9.86 -1.43 1.03
C MET A 95 8.43 -1.61 0.57
N VAL A 96 7.51 -1.88 1.50
CA VAL A 96 6.08 -1.93 1.20
C VAL A 96 5.45 -0.60 1.56
N VAL A 97 4.66 -0.07 0.63
CA VAL A 97 3.89 1.14 0.85
C VAL A 97 2.47 0.95 0.35
N ILE A 98 1.50 1.19 1.23
CA ILE A 98 0.08 1.04 0.93
C ILE A 98 -0.63 2.33 1.32
N ALA A 99 -1.50 2.84 0.46
CA ALA A 99 -2.37 3.96 0.80
C ALA A 99 -3.81 3.70 0.37
N ASP A 100 -4.76 3.97 1.25
CA ASP A 100 -6.17 3.72 0.94
C ASP A 100 -7.09 4.70 1.66
N ARG A 101 -8.38 4.63 1.31
CA ARG A 101 -9.44 5.29 2.07
C ARG A 101 -9.67 4.53 3.37
N ARG A 102 -10.10 5.26 4.39
CA ARG A 102 -10.66 4.65 5.59
C ARG A 102 -11.89 3.83 5.21
N GLY A 103 -11.96 2.61 5.73
CA GLY A 103 -13.03 1.64 5.51
C GLY A 103 -13.04 0.61 6.62
N GLU A 104 -13.99 -0.33 6.59
CA GLU A 104 -14.15 -1.36 7.62
C GLU A 104 -12.86 -2.19 7.79
N GLY A 105 -12.36 -2.34 9.02
CA GLY A 105 -11.11 -3.04 9.33
C GLY A 105 -9.82 -2.33 8.88
N CYS A 106 -9.92 -1.11 8.34
CA CYS A 106 -8.81 -0.23 7.96
C CYS A 106 -9.17 1.22 8.36
N SER A 107 -9.77 1.39 9.54
CA SER A 107 -10.35 2.67 9.96
C SER A 107 -9.52 3.38 11.01
N SER A 108 -8.71 2.66 11.78
CA SER A 108 -7.90 3.20 12.86
C SER A 108 -6.43 2.76 12.77
N ALA A 109 -5.55 3.49 13.45
CA ALA A 109 -4.14 3.13 13.51
C ALA A 109 -3.95 1.76 14.16
N PHE A 110 -4.75 1.43 15.18
CA PHE A 110 -4.70 0.14 15.87
C PHE A 110 -5.03 -1.04 14.93
N GLU A 111 -6.13 -0.95 14.18
CA GLU A 111 -6.52 -1.99 13.21
C GLU A 111 -5.44 -2.18 12.13
N LEU A 112 -4.90 -1.08 11.60
CA LEU A 112 -3.82 -1.13 10.60
C LEU A 112 -2.54 -1.72 11.20
N HIS A 113 -2.20 -1.36 12.44
CA HIS A 113 -1.07 -1.98 13.12
C HIS A 113 -1.24 -3.49 13.28
N GLN A 114 -2.42 -3.96 13.71
CA GLN A 114 -2.68 -5.39 13.81
C GLN A 114 -2.58 -6.10 12.46
N LEU A 115 -3.08 -5.48 11.40
CA LEU A 115 -3.07 -6.05 10.04
C LEU A 115 -1.66 -6.19 9.46
N PHE A 116 -0.74 -5.26 9.76
CA PHE A 116 0.59 -5.21 9.15
C PHE A 116 1.74 -5.62 10.07
N ALA A 117 1.51 -5.78 11.38
CA ALA A 117 2.58 -6.10 12.34
C ALA A 117 3.31 -7.40 12.03
N GLU A 118 2.60 -8.40 11.49
CA GLU A 118 3.21 -9.69 11.13
C GLU A 118 3.91 -9.66 9.76
N ALA A 119 3.58 -8.69 8.91
CA ALA A 119 4.09 -8.60 7.54
C ALA A 119 5.52 -8.04 7.47
N GLY A 120 5.96 -7.26 8.47
CA GLY A 120 7.24 -6.58 8.37
C GLY A 120 7.73 -5.86 9.62
N THR A 121 8.88 -5.23 9.46
CA THR A 121 9.55 -4.42 10.47
C THR A 121 9.45 -2.93 10.12
N ALA A 122 9.78 -2.05 11.09
CA ALA A 122 9.74 -0.60 10.91
C ALA A 122 8.37 -0.09 10.41
N LEU A 123 7.29 -0.69 10.94
CA LEU A 123 5.92 -0.35 10.59
C LEU A 123 5.57 1.08 11.03
N ASP A 124 5.30 1.93 10.05
CA ASP A 124 4.86 3.30 10.17
C ASP A 124 3.42 3.39 9.64
N VAL A 125 2.50 3.78 10.52
CA VAL A 125 1.07 3.89 10.21
C VAL A 125 0.65 5.33 10.39
N GLN A 126 0.07 5.91 9.35
CA GLN A 126 -0.46 7.27 9.37
C GLN A 126 -1.92 7.23 8.99
N VAL A 127 -2.78 7.79 9.85
CA VAL A 127 -4.22 7.84 9.63
C VAL A 127 -4.65 9.29 9.60
N GLY A 128 -5.03 9.75 8.41
CA GLY A 128 -5.65 11.04 8.20
C GLY A 128 -7.16 10.99 8.36
N ARG A 129 -7.82 12.06 7.93
CA ARG A 129 -9.28 12.17 8.00
C ARG A 129 -9.96 11.23 7.02
N THR A 130 -9.43 11.15 5.81
CA THR A 130 -10.04 10.44 4.67
C THR A 130 -9.21 9.24 4.27
N PHE A 131 -7.90 9.39 4.31
CA PHE A 131 -6.94 8.39 3.87
C PHE A 131 -6.09 7.91 5.03
N TRP A 132 -5.53 6.73 4.84
CA TRP A 132 -4.42 6.25 5.64
C TRP A 132 -3.33 5.80 4.68
N TRP A 133 -2.11 5.76 5.19
CA TRP A 133 -1.03 5.03 4.53
C TRP A 133 -0.22 4.28 5.56
N VAL A 134 0.37 3.18 5.11
CA VAL A 134 1.32 2.42 5.91
C VAL A 134 2.58 2.19 5.10
N ARG A 135 3.68 2.06 5.84
CA ARG A 135 4.97 1.68 5.30
C ARG A 135 5.66 0.71 6.24
N TYR A 136 6.32 -0.28 5.66
CA TYR A 136 7.15 -1.22 6.40
C TYR A 136 8.17 -1.88 5.48
N GLU A 137 9.16 -2.52 6.07
CA GLU A 137 10.11 -3.37 5.36
C GLU A 137 9.70 -4.83 5.53
N ILE A 138 9.74 -5.63 4.46
CA ILE A 138 9.43 -7.05 4.55
C ILE A 138 10.41 -7.74 5.48
N GLY A 139 9.88 -8.31 6.55
CA GLY A 139 10.63 -9.06 7.55
C GLY A 139 11.04 -10.44 7.05
N ALA A 140 12.09 -11.02 7.64
CA ALA A 140 12.58 -12.35 7.28
C ALA A 140 11.50 -13.43 7.42
N ARG A 141 10.66 -13.37 8.46
CA ARG A 141 9.56 -14.32 8.69
C ARG A 141 8.48 -14.31 7.60
N ALA A 142 8.13 -13.14 7.08
CA ALA A 142 7.17 -13.03 6.00
C ALA A 142 7.70 -13.66 4.71
N HIS A 143 9.03 -13.67 4.53
CA HIS A 143 9.67 -14.31 3.38
C HIS A 143 9.88 -15.83 3.58
N GLU A 144 10.12 -16.30 4.80
CA GLU A 144 10.28 -17.73 5.13
C GLU A 144 8.96 -18.51 5.08
N ALA A 145 7.83 -17.88 5.39
CA ALA A 145 6.51 -18.51 5.28
C ALA A 145 6.05 -18.75 3.81
N LEU A 146 6.80 -18.22 2.84
CA LEU A 146 6.46 -18.21 1.41
C LEU A 146 7.43 -19.04 0.54
N GLY A 147 8.46 -19.65 1.14
CA GLY A 147 9.43 -20.55 0.48
C GLY A 147 9.13 -22.02 0.75
#